data_AF-A0AAT9R606-F1
#
_entry.id   AF-A0AAT9R606-F1
#
_cell.length_a   1.000
_cell.length_b   1.000
_cell.length_c   1.000
_cell.angle_alpha   90.00
_cell.angle_beta   90.00
_cell.angle_gamma   90.00
#
_symmetry.space_group_name_H-M   'P 1'
#
loop_
_entity.id
_entity.type
_entity.pdbx_description
1 polymer ?
#
loop_
_entity_poly.entity_id
_entity_poly.type
_entity_poly.pdbx_seq_one_letter_code
_entity_poly.pdbx_strand_id
1 'polypeptide(L)'
;MAALVGTIGMAAEPSAAASKQKKCVTKIKKEFGGYKTYNWCDIKKVKYIGVQKGKNYVGLAQGKGPMRLTLTSTVTVSNSKSSEISVTAGSVSSAVKFDVTKSRTQSMAGSYSVPKGKFGTLKAYPLYKAYSFKAYSKLDGKLVTKGVARKAIGYRYVHSAK
;
A
#
# COMPACT_ATOMS: atom_id res chain seq x y z
N MET A 1 -22.04 -4.80 64.64
CA MET A 1 -20.64 -4.42 64.33
C MET A 1 -20.25 -5.14 63.05
N ALA A 2 -19.70 -4.38 62.11
CA ALA A 2 -19.53 -4.75 60.72
C ALA A 2 -18.29 -5.64 60.48
N ALA A 3 -18.53 -6.68 59.68
CA ALA A 3 -17.80 -7.16 58.52
C ALA A 3 -16.26 -7.07 58.38
N LEU A 4 -15.76 -8.22 57.90
CA LEU A 4 -14.75 -8.43 56.84
C LEU A 4 -13.26 -8.31 57.19
N VAL A 5 -12.73 -9.48 57.55
CA VAL A 5 -11.38 -9.96 57.23
C VAL A 5 -11.20 -9.96 55.70
N GLY A 6 -10.13 -9.34 55.21
CA GLY A 6 -9.76 -9.37 53.80
C GLY A 6 -8.32 -8.94 53.60
N THR A 7 -7.39 -9.88 53.83
CA THR A 7 -5.99 -9.73 53.43
C THR A 7 -5.89 -9.61 51.92
N ILE A 8 -5.26 -8.53 51.48
CA ILE A 8 -5.04 -8.18 50.09
C ILE A 8 -4.10 -9.22 49.49
N GLY A 9 -4.61 -10.07 48.62
CA GLY A 9 -3.78 -10.94 47.80
C GLY A 9 -2.89 -10.09 46.90
N MET A 10 -1.59 -10.08 47.19
CA MET A 10 -0.56 -9.76 46.20
C MET A 10 -0.56 -10.89 45.16
N ALA A 11 -1.47 -10.80 44.20
CA ALA A 11 -1.29 -11.47 42.93
C ALA A 11 -0.13 -10.78 42.24
N ALA A 12 1.07 -11.35 42.37
CA ALA A 12 2.18 -11.06 41.48
C ALA A 12 1.71 -11.42 40.06
N GLU A 13 1.25 -10.41 39.32
CA GLU A 13 1.12 -10.53 37.87
C GLU A 13 2.51 -10.92 37.34
N PRO A 14 2.63 -11.99 36.54
CA PRO A 14 3.83 -12.19 35.77
C PRO A 14 3.90 -10.99 34.82
N SER A 15 4.76 -10.01 35.13
CA SER A 15 5.08 -8.94 34.21
C SER A 15 5.71 -9.61 33.00
N ALA A 16 4.85 -9.90 32.04
CA ALA A 16 5.19 -10.48 30.77
C ALA A 16 6.38 -9.70 30.24
N ALA A 17 7.52 -10.39 30.13
CA ALA A 17 8.70 -9.90 29.45
C ALA A 17 8.23 -9.11 28.22
N ALA A 18 8.45 -7.79 28.28
CA ALA A 18 7.94 -6.86 27.30
C ALA A 18 8.29 -7.39 25.91
N SER A 19 7.30 -7.97 25.21
CA SER A 19 7.50 -8.39 23.85
C SER A 19 7.89 -7.11 23.11
N LYS A 20 9.16 -7.05 22.68
CA LYS A 20 9.74 -5.91 21.99
C LYS A 20 8.77 -5.52 20.90
N GLN A 21 8.03 -4.43 21.08
CA GLN A 21 7.00 -4.06 20.13
C GLN A 21 7.68 -3.82 18.79
N LYS A 22 7.50 -4.76 17.84
CA LYS A 22 7.90 -4.65 16.44
C LYS A 22 7.02 -3.60 15.75
N LYS A 23 6.91 -2.39 16.31
CA LYS A 23 6.06 -1.32 15.80
C LYS A 23 6.99 -0.18 15.37
N CYS A 24 6.99 0.10 14.08
CA CYS A 24 7.73 1.24 13.56
C CYS A 24 7.02 2.57 13.87
N VAL A 25 5.74 2.54 14.25
CA VAL A 25 4.95 3.74 14.50
C VAL A 25 4.25 3.63 15.85
N THR A 26 4.45 4.64 16.69
CA THR A 26 3.75 4.80 17.97
C THR A 26 3.09 6.17 18.01
N LYS A 27 1.84 6.21 18.46
CA LYS A 27 1.11 7.46 18.72
C LYS A 27 1.06 7.67 20.23
N ILE A 28 1.55 8.80 20.71
CA ILE A 28 1.53 9.17 22.13
C ILE A 28 0.56 10.34 22.29
N LYS A 29 -0.38 10.25 23.25
CA LYS A 29 -1.30 11.35 23.59
C LYS A 29 -0.50 12.50 24.18
N LYS A 30 -0.82 13.74 23.77
CA LYS A 30 -0.30 14.94 24.43
C LYS A 30 -1.20 15.30 25.62
N GLU A 31 -0.61 15.88 26.65
CA GLU A 31 -1.34 16.31 27.87
C GLU A 31 -2.45 17.33 27.58
N PHE A 32 -2.27 18.18 26.55
CA PHE A 32 -3.25 19.22 26.16
C PHE A 32 -4.17 18.82 24.99
N GLY A 33 -4.35 17.53 24.76
CA GLY A 33 -5.17 17.01 23.66
C GLY A 33 -4.40 16.84 22.33
N GLY A 34 -4.78 15.81 21.59
CA GLY A 34 -4.12 15.40 20.33
C GLY A 34 -3.06 14.30 20.49
N TYR A 35 -2.52 13.83 19.36
CA TYR A 35 -1.52 12.74 19.32
C TYR A 35 -0.24 13.18 18.62
N LYS A 36 0.93 12.85 19.19
CA LYS A 36 2.23 12.96 18.52
C LYS A 36 2.64 11.59 17.97
N THR A 37 2.96 11.53 16.68
CA THR A 37 3.38 10.29 16.02
C THR A 37 4.91 10.22 16.00
N TYR A 38 5.46 9.13 16.52
CA TYR A 38 6.90 8.86 16.50
C TYR A 38 7.20 7.72 15.53
N ASN A 39 8.23 7.91 14.70
CA ASN A 39 8.73 6.86 13.82
C ASN A 39 10.05 6.30 14.36
N TRP A 40 9.98 5.05 14.79
CA TRP A 40 11.07 4.28 15.38
C TRP A 40 11.83 3.45 14.35
N CYS A 41 11.49 3.57 13.06
CA CYS A 41 12.17 2.84 12.00
C CYS A 41 12.72 3.76 10.90
N ASP A 42 13.91 3.40 10.42
CA ASP A 42 14.50 3.92 9.20
C ASP A 42 14.27 2.99 8.01
N ILE A 43 13.92 3.58 6.88
CA ILE A 43 13.74 2.87 5.62
C ILE A 43 15.07 2.85 4.88
N LYS A 44 15.60 1.66 4.62
CA LYS A 44 16.88 1.43 3.94
C LYS A 44 16.72 0.37 2.84
N LYS A 45 17.78 0.21 2.04
CA LYS A 45 17.87 -0.82 0.97
C LYS A 45 16.68 -0.78 0.02
N VAL A 46 16.33 0.43 -0.45
CA VAL A 46 15.29 0.60 -1.46
C VAL A 46 15.81 0.06 -2.80
N LYS A 47 15.08 -0.86 -3.42
CA LYS A 47 15.45 -1.45 -4.70
C LYS A 47 14.27 -1.48 -5.65
N TYR A 48 14.48 -1.05 -6.89
CA TYR A 48 13.49 -1.22 -7.94
C TYR A 48 13.33 -2.72 -8.27
N ILE A 49 12.10 -3.21 -8.27
CA ILE A 49 11.77 -4.63 -8.49
C ILE A 49 10.95 -4.86 -9.76
N GLY A 50 10.87 -3.86 -10.63
CA GLY A 50 10.18 -3.98 -11.92
C GLY A 50 8.81 -3.31 -11.97
N VAL A 51 8.12 -3.56 -13.07
CA VAL A 51 6.79 -3.02 -13.35
C VAL A 51 5.72 -4.05 -12.95
N GLN A 52 4.71 -3.61 -12.20
CA GLN A 52 3.59 -4.44 -11.75
C GLN A 52 2.28 -3.95 -12.35
N LYS A 53 1.47 -4.89 -12.84
CA LYS A 53 0.10 -4.65 -13.28
C LYS A 53 -0.84 -4.64 -12.07
N GLY A 54 -1.77 -3.69 -12.03
CA GLY A 54 -2.88 -3.71 -11.08
C GLY A 54 -3.76 -4.96 -11.23
N LYS A 55 -4.40 -5.36 -10.14
CA LYS A 55 -5.32 -6.51 -10.14
C LYS A 55 -6.62 -6.20 -10.89
N ASN A 56 -7.15 -5.00 -10.69
CA ASN A 56 -8.41 -4.57 -11.25
C ASN A 56 -8.17 -3.66 -12.46
N TYR A 57 -9.00 -3.81 -13.49
CA TYR A 57 -9.03 -2.85 -14.59
C TYR A 57 -9.81 -1.60 -14.17
N VAL A 58 -9.47 -0.48 -14.78
CA VAL A 58 -10.15 0.81 -14.59
C VAL A 58 -10.98 1.22 -15.81
N GLY A 59 -10.84 0.49 -16.91
CA GLY A 59 -11.64 0.69 -18.12
C GLY A 59 -11.85 -0.63 -18.84
N LEU A 60 -13.04 -0.79 -19.41
CA LEU A 60 -13.46 -1.94 -20.21
C LEU A 60 -14.28 -1.45 -21.41
N ALA A 61 -13.88 -1.87 -22.61
CA ALA A 61 -14.70 -1.83 -23.80
C ALA A 61 -14.86 -3.26 -24.34
N GLN A 62 -16.06 -3.63 -24.80
CA GLN A 62 -16.33 -4.96 -25.32
C GLN A 62 -17.49 -4.93 -26.32
N GLY A 63 -17.52 -5.91 -27.22
CA GLY A 63 -18.56 -6.00 -28.24
C GLY A 63 -18.27 -7.04 -29.31
N LYS A 64 -19.31 -7.36 -30.09
CA LYS A 64 -19.23 -8.32 -31.19
C LYS A 64 -18.79 -7.62 -32.47
N GLY A 65 -17.80 -8.20 -33.15
CA GLY A 65 -17.27 -7.66 -34.40
C GLY A 65 -18.16 -7.92 -35.62
N PRO A 66 -17.96 -7.14 -36.71
CA PRO A 66 -16.84 -6.22 -36.89
C PRO A 66 -17.11 -4.86 -36.24
N MET A 67 -16.23 -4.44 -35.32
CA MET A 67 -16.28 -3.11 -34.71
C MET A 67 -14.93 -2.72 -34.10
N ARG A 68 -14.73 -1.43 -33.85
CA ARG A 68 -13.55 -0.90 -33.14
C ARG A 68 -13.93 -0.55 -31.70
N LEU A 69 -13.36 -1.25 -30.74
CA LEU A 69 -13.45 -0.91 -29.32
C LEU A 69 -12.51 0.25 -29.03
N THR A 70 -12.99 1.25 -28.29
CA THR A 70 -12.20 2.44 -27.92
C THR A 70 -12.36 2.71 -26.43
N LEU A 71 -11.26 3.04 -25.75
CA LEU A 71 -11.24 3.49 -24.37
C LEU A 71 -10.58 4.86 -24.31
N THR A 72 -11.37 5.87 -23.93
CA THR A 72 -10.90 7.22 -23.63
C THR A 72 -11.48 7.64 -22.30
N SER A 73 -10.65 7.81 -21.28
CA SER A 73 -11.12 8.23 -19.95
C SER A 73 -9.98 8.81 -19.13
N THR A 74 -10.32 9.67 -18.17
CA THR A 74 -9.37 10.28 -17.24
C THR A 74 -9.61 9.66 -15.87
N VAL A 75 -8.61 8.96 -15.33
CA VAL A 75 -8.74 8.23 -14.05
C VAL A 75 -7.64 8.63 -13.09
N THR A 76 -8.03 8.88 -11.85
CA THR A 76 -7.12 9.12 -10.73
C THR A 76 -6.64 7.79 -10.16
N VAL A 77 -5.34 7.52 -10.25
CA VAL A 77 -4.71 6.32 -9.69
C VAL A 77 -3.80 6.71 -8.54
N SER A 78 -4.01 6.10 -7.38
CA SER A 78 -3.23 6.34 -6.18
C SER A 78 -1.94 5.52 -6.15
N ASN A 79 -0.87 6.11 -5.66
CA ASN A 79 0.30 5.34 -5.22
C ASN A 79 -0.10 4.45 -4.03
N SER A 80 0.66 3.38 -3.80
CA SER A 80 0.38 2.49 -2.67
C SER A 80 1.64 2.02 -1.97
N LYS A 81 1.49 1.69 -0.69
CA LYS A 81 2.53 1.07 0.14
C LYS A 81 1.93 -0.15 0.83
N SER A 82 2.65 -1.27 0.79
CA SER A 82 2.31 -2.48 1.52
C SER A 82 3.50 -2.91 2.38
N SER A 83 3.23 -3.18 3.65
CA SER A 83 4.20 -3.72 4.62
C SER A 83 3.44 -4.48 5.69
N GLU A 84 4.03 -5.53 6.23
CA GLU A 84 3.43 -6.34 7.30
C GLU A 84 3.31 -5.55 8.61
N ILE A 85 4.32 -4.71 8.89
CA ILE A 85 4.31 -3.79 10.04
C ILE A 85 4.07 -2.37 9.53
N SER A 86 3.23 -1.63 10.24
CA SER A 86 2.93 -0.23 9.97
C SER A 86 4.19 0.63 10.05
N VAL A 87 4.67 1.12 8.91
CA VAL A 87 5.66 2.20 8.75
C VAL A 87 4.98 3.48 8.27
N THR A 88 5.47 4.65 8.66
CA THR A 88 4.87 5.92 8.21
C THR A 88 5.00 6.11 6.70
N ALA A 89 3.98 6.70 6.07
CA ALA A 89 4.02 7.01 4.64
C ALA A 89 5.15 8.00 4.32
N GLY A 90 5.36 9.03 5.15
CA GLY A 90 6.39 10.04 4.94
C GLY A 90 7.82 9.48 4.91
N SER A 91 8.15 8.54 5.79
CA SER A 91 9.49 7.92 5.77
C SER A 91 9.71 7.00 4.57
N VAL A 92 8.66 6.31 4.10
CA VAL A 92 8.75 5.57 2.84
C VAL A 92 8.87 6.53 1.67
N SER A 93 8.01 7.56 1.58
CA SER A 93 8.04 8.57 0.51
C SER A 93 9.43 9.21 0.34
N SER A 94 10.06 9.56 1.47
CA SER A 94 11.40 10.15 1.52
C SER A 94 12.47 9.20 0.98
N ALA A 95 12.35 7.90 1.30
CA ALA A 95 13.30 6.87 0.88
C ALA A 95 13.12 6.47 -0.58
N VAL A 96 11.88 6.35 -1.06
CA VAL A 96 11.57 5.95 -2.44
C VAL A 96 11.57 7.10 -3.45
N LYS A 97 11.75 8.35 -2.96
CA LYS A 97 11.79 9.58 -3.77
C LYS A 97 10.52 9.84 -4.58
N PHE A 98 9.37 9.36 -4.08
CA PHE A 98 8.05 9.74 -4.56
C PHE A 98 7.05 9.65 -3.43
N ASP A 99 6.00 10.46 -3.49
CA ASP A 99 5.00 10.45 -2.42
C ASP A 99 4.04 9.27 -2.54
N VAL A 100 4.09 8.32 -1.61
CA VAL A 100 3.23 7.13 -1.61
C VAL A 100 1.77 7.43 -1.27
N THR A 101 1.44 8.63 -0.76
CA THR A 101 0.05 9.05 -0.49
C THR A 101 -0.59 9.80 -1.65
N LYS A 102 0.24 10.36 -2.55
CA LYS A 102 -0.28 11.11 -3.69
C LYS A 102 -0.92 10.19 -4.71
N SER A 103 -1.98 10.71 -5.30
CA SER A 103 -2.59 10.17 -6.51
C SER A 103 -2.14 10.96 -7.73
N ARG A 104 -2.32 10.35 -8.90
CA ARG A 104 -2.09 10.98 -10.20
C ARG A 104 -3.29 10.75 -11.08
N THR A 105 -3.78 11.83 -11.66
CA THR A 105 -4.80 11.79 -12.72
C THR A 105 -4.08 11.55 -14.05
N GLN A 106 -4.47 10.50 -14.77
CA GLN A 106 -3.91 10.19 -16.08
C GLN A 106 -5.04 9.91 -17.08
N SER A 107 -4.86 10.40 -18.30
CA SER A 107 -5.71 10.04 -19.43
C SER A 107 -5.28 8.67 -19.96
N MET A 108 -6.27 7.83 -20.27
CA MET A 108 -6.10 6.58 -20.97
C MET A 108 -6.70 6.73 -22.37
N ALA A 109 -5.96 6.31 -23.40
CA ALA A 109 -6.42 6.25 -24.77
C ALA A 109 -5.97 4.91 -25.38
N GLY A 110 -6.91 4.09 -25.84
CA GLY A 110 -6.60 2.81 -26.47
C GLY A 110 -7.71 2.37 -27.41
N SER A 111 -7.35 1.63 -28.46
CA SER A 111 -8.33 1.05 -29.38
C SER A 111 -7.96 -0.36 -29.80
N TYR A 112 -8.95 -1.15 -30.18
CA TYR A 112 -8.78 -2.52 -30.67
C TYR A 112 -9.87 -2.87 -31.69
N SER A 113 -9.47 -3.35 -32.85
CA SER A 113 -10.38 -3.81 -33.90
C SER A 113 -10.78 -5.27 -33.66
N VAL A 114 -12.07 -5.52 -33.51
CA VAL A 114 -12.63 -6.86 -33.29
C VAL A 114 -13.01 -7.46 -34.65
N PRO A 115 -12.46 -8.63 -35.02
CA PRO A 115 -12.82 -9.29 -36.27
C PRO A 115 -14.30 -9.70 -36.34
N LYS A 116 -14.84 -9.80 -37.55
CA LYS A 116 -16.21 -10.28 -37.79
C LYS A 116 -16.42 -11.65 -37.13
N GLY A 117 -17.56 -11.82 -36.46
CA GLY A 117 -17.93 -13.09 -35.83
C GLY A 117 -17.29 -13.35 -34.46
N LYS A 118 -16.35 -12.52 -34.01
CA LYS A 118 -15.72 -12.66 -32.68
C LYS A 118 -16.30 -11.68 -31.66
N PHE A 119 -16.25 -12.04 -30.39
CA PHE A 119 -16.49 -11.15 -29.27
C PHE A 119 -15.17 -10.62 -28.72
N GLY A 120 -14.98 -9.31 -28.81
CA GLY A 120 -13.77 -8.63 -28.39
C GLY A 120 -13.88 -8.03 -26.99
N THR A 121 -12.76 -7.99 -26.27
CA THR A 121 -12.63 -7.16 -25.07
C THR A 121 -11.34 -6.34 -25.14
N LEU A 122 -11.37 -5.14 -24.58
CA LEU A 122 -10.23 -4.26 -24.36
C LEU A 122 -10.30 -3.75 -22.93
N LYS A 123 -9.28 -4.06 -22.13
CA LYS A 123 -9.21 -3.74 -20.70
C LYS A 123 -7.98 -2.88 -20.40
N ALA A 124 -8.15 -1.81 -19.64
CA ALA A 124 -7.06 -0.97 -19.17
C ALA A 124 -6.75 -1.25 -17.70
N TYR A 125 -5.55 -1.73 -17.39
CA TYR A 125 -5.09 -2.00 -16.03
C TYR A 125 -4.09 -0.92 -15.59
N PRO A 126 -4.19 -0.38 -14.37
CA PRO A 126 -3.17 0.51 -13.84
C PRO A 126 -1.79 -0.17 -13.82
N LEU A 127 -0.76 0.59 -14.16
CA LEU A 127 0.62 0.14 -14.22
C LEU A 127 1.44 0.86 -13.16
N TYR A 128 2.23 0.10 -12.41
CA TYR A 128 3.01 0.61 -11.30
C TYR A 128 4.49 0.28 -11.45
N LYS A 129 5.39 1.23 -11.13
CA LYS A 129 6.78 0.91 -10.78
C LYS A 129 6.82 0.48 -9.32
N ALA A 130 7.32 -0.72 -9.06
CA ALA A 130 7.39 -1.26 -7.71
C ALA A 130 8.82 -1.16 -7.15
N TYR A 131 8.92 -0.77 -5.88
CA TYR A 131 10.16 -0.59 -5.15
C TYR A 131 10.07 -1.37 -3.84
N SER A 132 10.94 -2.35 -3.63
CA SER A 132 11.05 -3.01 -2.33
C SER A 132 11.86 -2.13 -1.37
N PHE A 133 11.54 -2.21 -0.08
CA PHE A 133 12.26 -1.52 0.98
C PHE A 133 12.34 -2.38 2.24
N LYS A 134 13.31 -2.07 3.10
CA LYS A 134 13.49 -2.70 4.41
C LYS A 134 13.44 -1.63 5.49
N ALA A 135 12.66 -1.87 6.54
CA ALA A 135 12.58 -1.00 7.69
C ALA A 135 13.41 -1.57 8.83
N TYR A 136 14.33 -0.77 9.37
CA TYR A 136 15.21 -1.12 10.46
C TYR A 136 14.87 -0.27 11.69
N SER A 137 14.88 -0.88 12.87
CA SER A 137 14.66 -0.18 14.13
C SER A 137 15.81 0.78 14.40
N LYS A 138 15.47 2.00 14.83
CA LYS A 138 16.44 3.03 15.22
C LYS A 138 17.11 2.72 16.57
N LEU A 139 16.48 1.89 17.39
CA LEU A 139 16.96 1.58 18.75
C LEU A 139 18.08 0.53 18.73
N ASP A 140 17.94 -0.52 17.92
CA ASP A 140 18.84 -1.68 17.91
C ASP A 140 19.37 -2.03 16.52
N GLY A 141 19.05 -1.23 15.49
CA GLY A 141 19.51 -1.45 14.12
C GLY A 141 18.96 -2.71 13.45
N LYS A 142 18.04 -3.45 14.10
CA LYS A 142 17.54 -4.73 13.60
C LYS A 142 16.48 -4.55 12.53
N LEU A 143 16.40 -5.51 11.61
CA LEU A 143 15.35 -5.53 10.60
C LEU A 143 13.99 -5.76 11.27
N VAL A 144 13.08 -4.79 11.11
CA VAL A 144 11.73 -4.87 11.65
C VAL A 144 10.77 -5.43 10.61
N THR A 145 10.77 -4.90 9.39
CA THR A 145 9.88 -5.36 8.33
C THR A 145 10.44 -5.13 6.93
N LYS A 146 9.84 -5.79 5.95
CA LYS A 146 10.05 -5.56 4.52
C LYS A 146 8.74 -5.05 3.94
N GLY A 147 8.82 -4.23 2.90
CA GLY A 147 7.64 -3.72 2.22
C GLY A 147 7.88 -3.40 0.77
N VAL A 148 6.80 -3.03 0.09
CA VAL A 148 6.80 -2.60 -1.31
C VAL A 148 6.03 -1.30 -1.43
N ALA A 149 6.66 -0.31 -2.06
CA ALA A 149 6.03 0.92 -2.49
C ALA A 149 5.78 0.85 -4.01
N ARG A 150 4.62 1.29 -4.46
CA ARG A 150 4.18 1.25 -5.86
C ARG A 150 3.85 2.66 -6.31
N LYS A 151 4.56 3.12 -7.33
CA LYS A 151 4.34 4.40 -8.02
C LYS A 151 3.49 4.16 -9.25
N ALA A 152 2.31 4.77 -9.33
CA ALA A 152 1.48 4.76 -10.53
C ALA A 152 2.22 5.47 -11.68
N ILE A 153 2.28 4.83 -12.85
CA ILE A 153 3.00 5.36 -14.02
C ILE A 153 2.18 5.38 -15.31
N GLY A 154 1.11 4.60 -15.43
CA GLY A 154 0.29 4.57 -16.65
C GLY A 154 -0.70 3.41 -16.65
N TYR A 155 -1.04 2.94 -17.85
CA TYR A 155 -1.95 1.81 -18.07
C TYR A 155 -1.31 0.73 -18.94
N ARG A 156 -1.65 -0.52 -18.67
CA ARG A 156 -1.39 -1.68 -19.55
C ARG A 156 -2.71 -2.15 -20.13
N TYR A 157 -2.78 -2.12 -21.45
CA TYR A 157 -3.94 -2.61 -22.19
C TYR A 157 -3.83 -4.12 -22.42
N VAL A 158 -4.94 -4.81 -22.24
CA VAL A 158 -5.08 -6.24 -22.55
C VAL A 158 -6.31 -6.39 -23.41
N HIS A 159 -6.16 -7.01 -24.57
CA HIS A 159 -7.26 -7.29 -25.47
C HIS A 159 -7.43 -8.79 -25.67
N SER A 160 -8.63 -9.20 -26.08
CA SER A 160 -8.93 -10.57 -26.49
C SER A 160 -9.98 -10.55 -27.59
N ALA A 161 -9.95 -11.49 -28.51
CA ALA A 161 -11.06 -11.80 -29.41
C ALA A 161 -11.30 -13.30 -29.38
N LYS A 162 -12.51 -13.68 -28.98
CA LYS A 162 -12.96 -15.07 -28.93
C LYS A 162 -14.03 -15.28 -29.98
#